data_AF-A0A7S3SCP3-F1
#
_entry.id   AF-A0A7S3SCP3-F1
#
_cell.length_a   1.000
_cell.length_b   1.000
_cell.length_c   1.000
_cell.angle_alpha   90.00
_cell.angle_beta   90.00
_cell.angle_gamma   90.00
#
_symmetry.space_group_name_H-M   'P 1'
#
loop_
_entity.id
_entity.type
_entity.pdbx_description
1 polymer ?
#
loop_
_entity_poly.entity_id
_entity_poly.type
_entity_poly.pdbx_seq_one_letter_code
_entity_poly.pdbx_strand_id
1 'polypeptide(L)'
;GGGGSLVACRSDGQVALIPEAAGGSAMSLPTGLSRLSAVAHSATALALAAPDQLLVVGIAAASSPATVRECPLPPDSAIGALAFDAVLPGLLFAATREGSVHAFNTRGRVADASSASRHREAGCAYLASLVADVRVLDSLGHARPAV
;
A
#
# COMPACT_ATOMS: atom_id res chain seq x y z
N GLY A 1 -13.67 9.59 21.79
CA GLY A 1 -14.14 9.96 20.45
C GLY A 1 -12.99 9.80 19.50
N GLY A 2 -13.03 8.82 18.61
CA GLY A 2 -12.01 8.64 17.59
C GLY A 2 -12.34 9.56 16.43
N GLY A 3 -11.50 10.57 16.17
CA GLY A 3 -11.59 11.34 14.94
C GLY A 3 -11.02 10.49 13.81
N GLY A 4 -11.90 9.92 12.98
CA GLY A 4 -11.47 9.29 11.74
C GLY A 4 -11.04 10.35 10.72
N SER A 5 -10.34 9.89 9.68
CA SER A 5 -10.05 10.69 8.49
C SER A 5 -10.44 9.84 7.29
N LEU A 6 -11.29 10.40 6.43
CA LEU A 6 -11.63 9.79 5.16
C LEU A 6 -10.49 10.03 4.18
N VAL A 7 -10.18 9.03 3.36
CA VAL A 7 -9.14 9.13 2.33
C VAL A 7 -9.78 8.95 0.97
N ALA A 8 -9.58 9.92 0.08
CA ALA A 8 -10.02 9.86 -1.30
C ALA A 8 -8.81 9.90 -2.24
N CYS A 9 -8.81 9.03 -3.25
CA CYS A 9 -7.75 8.97 -4.25
C CYS A 9 -8.35 9.18 -5.64
N ARG A 10 -7.76 10.07 -6.42
CA ARG A 10 -8.10 10.29 -7.83
C ARG A 10 -7.15 9.50 -8.72
N SER A 11 -7.63 9.11 -9.90
CA SER A 11 -6.88 8.27 -10.86
C SER A 11 -5.58 8.90 -11.38
N ASP A 12 -5.42 10.21 -11.21
CA ASP A 12 -4.22 11.01 -11.51
C ASP A 12 -3.24 11.08 -10.33
N GLY A 13 -3.38 10.21 -9.32
CA GLY A 13 -2.45 10.14 -8.20
C GLY A 13 -2.63 11.24 -7.16
N GLN A 14 -3.69 12.05 -7.24
CA GLN A 14 -4.00 13.02 -6.19
C GLN A 14 -4.69 12.31 -5.02
N VAL A 15 -4.12 12.45 -3.82
CA VAL A 15 -4.68 11.94 -2.57
C VAL A 15 -5.24 13.10 -1.77
N ALA A 16 -6.48 12.98 -1.31
CA ALA A 16 -7.11 13.91 -0.38
C ALA A 16 -7.37 13.21 0.95
N LEU A 17 -6.88 13.80 2.04
CA LEU A 17 -7.18 13.42 3.41
C LEU A 17 -8.25 14.38 3.94
N ILE A 18 -9.41 13.85 4.26
CA ILE A 18 -10.59 14.60 4.66
C ILE A 18 -10.85 14.28 6.14
N PRO A 19 -10.51 15.20 7.06
CA PRO A 19 -10.78 14.99 8.48
C PRO A 19 -12.29 14.90 8.73
N GLU A 20 -12.74 13.95 9.55
CA GLU A 20 -14.17 13.81 9.89
C GLU A 20 -14.66 14.87 10.87
N ALA A 21 -13.74 15.51 11.61
CA ALA A 21 -14.09 16.55 12.56
C ALA A 21 -14.48 17.85 11.84
N ALA A 22 -15.65 18.40 12.20
CA ALA A 22 -16.13 19.67 11.67
C ALA A 22 -15.12 20.80 11.97
N GLY A 23 -14.50 21.33 10.92
CA GLY A 23 -13.48 22.39 11.01
C GLY A 23 -12.07 21.97 10.60
N GLY A 24 -11.83 20.70 10.29
CA GLY A 24 -10.57 20.28 9.69
C GLY A 24 -10.50 20.62 8.21
N SER A 25 -9.42 21.26 7.77
CA SER A 25 -9.15 21.48 6.35
C SER A 25 -8.71 20.18 5.69
N ALA A 26 -9.29 19.87 4.53
CA ALA A 26 -8.82 18.76 3.71
C ALA A 26 -7.37 19.02 3.27
N MET A 27 -6.52 18.00 3.36
CA MET A 27 -5.15 18.05 2.89
C MET A 27 -5.06 17.32 1.55
N SER A 28 -4.49 17.97 0.53
CA SER A 28 -4.19 17.34 -0.76
C SER A 28 -2.70 17.05 -0.86
N LEU A 29 -2.35 15.82 -1.24
CA LEU A 29 -0.98 15.40 -1.51
C LEU A 29 -0.87 14.91 -2.96
N PRO A 30 -0.10 15.59 -3.82
CA PRO A 30 0.24 15.06 -5.13
C PRO A 30 1.30 13.96 -4.96
N THR A 31 1.03 12.75 -5.45
CA THR A 31 1.98 11.62 -5.36
C THR A 31 2.87 11.46 -6.58
N GLY A 32 2.58 12.18 -7.68
CA GLY A 32 3.28 12.03 -8.95
C GLY A 32 2.86 10.79 -9.76
N LEU A 33 2.01 9.93 -9.21
CA LEU A 33 1.45 8.78 -9.91
C LEU A 33 0.48 9.21 -11.01
N SER A 34 0.39 8.39 -12.05
CA SER A 34 -0.66 8.50 -13.05
C SER A 34 -1.25 7.12 -13.33
N ARG A 35 -2.54 7.07 -13.67
CA ARG A 35 -3.25 5.81 -13.98
C ARG A 35 -3.22 4.82 -12.83
N LEU A 36 -3.69 5.26 -11.65
CA LEU A 36 -3.80 4.36 -10.50
C LEU A 36 -4.58 3.09 -10.88
N SER A 37 -3.97 1.94 -10.64
CA SER A 37 -4.54 0.62 -10.91
C SER A 37 -5.15 -0.02 -9.67
N ALA A 38 -4.58 0.25 -8.49
CA ALA A 38 -5.07 -0.25 -7.21
C ALA A 38 -4.73 0.70 -6.06
N VAL A 39 -5.55 0.66 -5.02
CA VAL A 39 -5.39 1.43 -3.78
C VAL A 39 -5.76 0.54 -2.60
N ALA A 40 -4.98 0.59 -1.52
CA ALA A 40 -5.32 -0.01 -0.24
C ALA A 40 -5.04 0.95 0.90
N HIS A 41 -5.84 0.90 1.95
CA HIS A 41 -5.65 1.75 3.13
C HIS A 41 -5.51 0.90 4.40
N SER A 42 -4.81 1.47 5.37
CA SER A 42 -4.73 1.00 6.74
C SER A 42 -4.99 2.19 7.67
N ALA A 43 -5.00 1.96 8.98
CA ALA A 43 -5.17 3.04 9.95
C ALA A 43 -4.10 4.15 9.85
N THR A 44 -2.92 3.86 9.30
CA THR A 44 -1.77 4.78 9.33
C THR A 44 -1.08 4.96 7.98
N ALA A 45 -1.52 4.26 6.94
CA ALA A 45 -0.87 4.31 5.63
C ALA A 45 -1.86 4.01 4.49
N LEU A 46 -1.53 4.54 3.33
CA LEU A 46 -2.20 4.33 2.05
C LEU A 46 -1.18 3.75 1.06
N ALA A 47 -1.49 2.61 0.45
CA ALA A 47 -0.70 2.04 -0.64
C ALA A 47 -1.38 2.37 -1.98
N LEU A 48 -0.58 2.78 -2.96
CA LEU A 48 -1.03 3.21 -4.28
C LEU A 48 -0.20 2.48 -5.34
N ALA A 49 -0.87 1.82 -6.27
CA ALA A 49 -0.23 1.21 -7.43
C ALA A 49 -0.56 1.96 -8.71
N ALA A 50 0.45 2.18 -9.52
CA ALA A 50 0.40 2.57 -10.92
C ALA A 50 1.15 1.49 -11.74
N PRO A 51 1.09 1.50 -13.08
CA PRO A 51 1.66 0.42 -13.91
C PRO A 51 3.10 0.04 -13.58
N ASP A 52 3.95 1.02 -13.23
CA ASP A 52 5.38 0.81 -13.00
C ASP A 52 5.83 1.23 -11.59
N GLN A 53 4.89 1.60 -10.71
CA GLN A 53 5.21 2.21 -9.42
C GLN A 53 4.27 1.72 -8.32
N LEU A 54 4.85 1.44 -7.15
CA LEU A 54 4.13 1.17 -5.92
C LEU A 54 4.60 2.15 -4.86
N LEU A 55 3.69 2.99 -4.38
CA LEU A 55 3.96 3.97 -3.33
C LEU A 55 3.20 3.63 -2.06
N VAL A 56 3.83 3.92 -0.92
CA VAL A 56 3.18 3.92 0.39
C VAL A 56 3.27 5.34 0.96
N VAL A 57 2.11 5.92 1.22
CA VAL A 57 1.95 7.23 1.83
C VAL A 57 1.56 7.02 3.30
N GLY A 58 2.43 7.42 4.22
CA GLY A 58 2.11 7.47 5.65
C GLY A 58 1.15 8.61 5.95
N ILE A 59 -0.01 8.29 6.53
CA ILE A 59 -1.04 9.25 6.93
C ILE A 59 -0.96 9.43 8.45
N ALA A 60 -0.01 10.24 8.91
CA ALA A 60 0.12 10.57 10.32
C ALA A 60 -1.04 11.47 10.77
N ALA A 61 -1.47 11.33 12.02
CA ALA A 61 -2.49 12.18 12.62
C ALA A 61 -2.04 13.66 12.60
N ALA A 62 -2.72 14.46 11.78
CA ALA A 62 -2.85 15.93 11.75
C ALA A 62 -1.59 16.85 11.83
N SER A 63 -0.39 16.40 12.19
CA SER A 63 0.74 17.30 12.52
C SER A 63 2.11 16.89 11.97
N SER A 64 2.18 15.87 11.10
CA SER A 64 3.46 15.45 10.48
C SER A 64 3.32 15.42 8.96
N PRO A 65 4.35 15.79 8.20
CA PRO A 65 4.33 15.64 6.75
C PRO A 65 4.02 14.18 6.39
N ALA A 66 3.12 14.00 5.42
CA ALA A 66 2.87 12.69 4.85
C ALA A 66 4.19 12.15 4.29
N THR A 67 4.61 10.97 4.75
CA THR A 67 5.84 10.35 4.25
C THR A 67 5.50 9.52 3.03
N VAL A 68 6.12 9.81 1.89
CA VAL A 68 5.95 9.01 0.67
C VAL A 68 7.16 8.08 0.55
N ARG A 69 6.90 6.79 0.36
CA ARG A 69 7.93 5.75 0.21
C ARG A 69 7.65 4.95 -1.05
N GLU A 70 8.66 4.75 -1.88
CA GLU A 70 8.57 3.85 -3.01
C GLU A 70 8.86 2.41 -2.55
N CYS A 71 8.09 1.44 -3.04
CA CYS A 71 8.34 0.03 -2.88
C CYS A 71 8.95 -0.52 -4.17
N PRO A 72 10.08 -1.26 -4.09
CA PRO A 72 10.72 -1.80 -5.28
C PRO A 72 9.83 -2.88 -5.90
N LEU A 73 9.30 -2.62 -7.10
CA LEU A 73 8.56 -3.62 -7.87
C LEU A 73 9.53 -4.42 -8.76
N PRO A 74 9.30 -5.73 -8.96
CA PRO A 74 9.92 -6.43 -10.07
C PRO A 74 9.51 -5.77 -11.40
N PRO A 75 10.38 -5.79 -12.42
CA PRO A 75 10.04 -5.26 -13.74
C PRO A 75 8.78 -5.95 -14.30
N ASP A 76 8.00 -5.21 -15.07
CA ASP A 76 6.77 -5.67 -15.75
C ASP A 76 5.66 -6.19 -14.82
N SER A 77 5.72 -5.89 -13.52
CA SER A 77 4.69 -6.30 -12.55
C SER A 77 3.48 -5.37 -12.62
N ALA A 78 2.47 -5.74 -13.41
CA ALA A 78 1.23 -4.99 -13.49
C ALA A 78 0.34 -5.27 -12.27
N ILE A 79 0.45 -4.43 -11.23
CA ILE A 79 -0.35 -4.60 -10.01
C ILE A 79 -1.83 -4.34 -10.28
N GLY A 80 -2.66 -5.34 -9.97
CA GLY A 80 -4.12 -5.29 -10.10
C GLY A 80 -4.86 -5.14 -8.77
N ALA A 81 -4.26 -5.53 -7.65
CA ALA A 81 -4.86 -5.39 -6.33
C ALA A 81 -3.80 -5.19 -5.23
N LEU A 82 -4.20 -4.51 -4.16
CA LEU A 82 -3.38 -4.25 -2.98
C LEU A 82 -4.18 -4.59 -1.71
N ALA A 83 -3.50 -5.09 -0.69
CA ALA A 83 -4.09 -5.29 0.63
C ALA A 83 -3.02 -5.18 1.73
N PHE A 84 -3.31 -4.43 2.78
CA PHE A 84 -2.53 -4.53 4.02
C PHE A 84 -2.97 -5.74 4.83
N ASP A 85 -2.02 -6.38 5.51
CA ASP A 85 -2.35 -7.42 6.47
C ASP A 85 -3.05 -6.82 7.70
N ALA A 86 -4.15 -7.44 8.12
CA ALA A 86 -4.94 -6.96 9.25
C ALA A 86 -4.28 -7.28 10.62
N VAL A 87 -3.42 -8.29 10.67
CA VAL A 87 -2.79 -8.82 11.89
C VAL A 87 -1.35 -8.37 12.03
N LEU A 88 -0.62 -8.21 10.92
CA LEU A 88 0.78 -7.82 10.85
C LEU A 88 0.91 -6.40 10.31
N PRO A 89 0.87 -5.37 11.17
CA PRO A 89 0.89 -4.00 10.72
C PRO A 89 2.18 -3.68 9.96
N GLY A 90 2.04 -3.13 8.77
CA GLY A 90 3.16 -2.81 7.87
C GLY A 90 3.43 -3.88 6.82
N LEU A 91 2.80 -5.05 6.87
CA LEU A 91 2.85 -6.02 5.78
C LEU A 91 1.84 -5.61 4.69
N LEU A 92 2.30 -5.50 3.46
CA LEU A 92 1.51 -5.16 2.27
C LEU A 92 1.65 -6.29 1.25
N PHE A 93 0.52 -6.72 0.71
CA PHE A 93 0.44 -7.65 -0.40
C PHE A 93 0.04 -6.92 -1.68
N ALA A 94 0.75 -7.17 -2.76
CA ALA A 94 0.42 -6.67 -4.10
C ALA A 94 0.22 -7.85 -5.05
N ALA A 95 -1.01 -8.02 -5.52
CA ALA A 95 -1.33 -9.04 -6.51
C ALA A 95 -1.16 -8.45 -7.91
N THR A 96 -0.36 -9.13 -8.73
CA THR A 96 -0.18 -8.81 -10.14
C THR A 96 -1.33 -9.39 -10.96
N ARG A 97 -1.58 -8.82 -12.15
CA ARG A 97 -2.61 -9.33 -13.08
C ARG A 97 -2.27 -10.71 -13.63
N GLU A 98 -1.00 -11.07 -13.60
CA GLU A 98 -0.45 -12.35 -14.05
C GLU A 98 -0.60 -13.46 -12.98
N GLY A 99 -1.18 -13.15 -11.81
CA GLY A 99 -1.47 -14.14 -10.77
C GLY A 99 -0.35 -14.36 -9.75
N SER A 100 0.64 -13.47 -9.71
CA SER A 100 1.66 -13.47 -8.65
C SER A 100 1.24 -12.55 -7.50
N VAL A 101 1.68 -12.85 -6.28
CA VAL A 101 1.48 -12.01 -5.10
C VAL A 101 2.83 -11.67 -4.48
N HIS A 102 3.14 -10.39 -4.42
CA HIS A 102 4.36 -9.88 -3.80
C HIS A 102 4.06 -9.35 -2.40
N ALA A 103 4.91 -9.70 -1.44
CA ALA A 103 4.82 -9.24 -0.06
C ALA A 103 5.90 -8.20 0.24
N PHE A 104 5.51 -7.12 0.92
CA PHE A 104 6.37 -5.99 1.26
C PHE A 104 6.26 -5.64 2.73
N ASN A 105 7.39 -5.33 3.37
CA ASN A 105 7.42 -4.64 4.65
C ASN A 105 7.52 -3.12 4.41
N THR A 106 6.43 -2.42 4.70
CA THR A 106 6.27 -0.98 4.48
C THR A 106 6.81 -0.12 5.62
N ARG A 107 7.21 -0.72 6.75
CA ARG A 107 7.72 0.01 7.91
C ARG A 107 9.20 0.39 7.81
N GLY A 108 10.01 -0.36 7.05
CA GLY A 108 11.47 -0.23 7.05
C GLY A 108 12.08 -0.48 8.44
N ARG A 109 13.31 -0.96 8.56
CA ARG A 109 13.97 -0.97 9.86
C ARG A 109 14.26 0.48 10.29
N VAL A 110 13.92 0.82 11.53
CA VAL A 110 14.58 1.92 12.25
C VAL A 110 16.07 1.56 12.29
N ALA A 111 16.94 2.40 11.74
CA ALA A 111 18.36 2.24 11.98
C ALA A 111 18.60 2.40 13.48
N ASP A 112 19.20 1.39 14.13
CA ASP A 112 19.76 1.57 15.46
C ASP A 112 20.70 2.79 15.41
N ALA A 113 20.61 3.66 16.42
CA ALA A 113 21.24 4.97 16.50
C ALA A 113 22.80 4.96 16.47
N SER A 114 23.43 3.86 16.08
CA SER A 114 24.89 3.69 16.04
C SER A 114 25.49 3.59 14.64
N SER A 115 24.74 3.84 13.56
CA SER A 115 25.28 3.77 12.19
C SER A 115 25.28 5.11 11.47
N ALA A 116 26.08 6.05 12.00
CA ALA A 116 26.52 7.25 11.32
C ALA A 116 27.52 6.90 10.21
N SER A 117 27.08 6.25 9.12
CA SER A 117 27.76 6.26 7.81
C SER A 117 26.94 5.46 6.80
N ARG A 118 26.50 6.16 5.76
CA ARG A 118 25.67 5.76 4.60
C ARG A 118 24.19 6.05 4.75
N HIS A 119 23.72 7.02 3.96
CA HIS A 119 22.33 7.18 3.54
C HIS A 119 21.69 5.81 3.29
N ARG A 120 20.90 5.33 4.25
CA ARG A 120 19.94 4.24 4.04
C ARG A 120 18.57 4.85 4.28
N GLU A 121 17.92 5.23 3.19
CA GLU A 121 16.53 5.66 3.20
C GLU A 121 15.68 4.58 3.87
N ALA A 122 14.75 5.00 4.73
CA ALA A 122 13.74 4.13 5.32
C ALA A 122 12.76 3.68 4.22
N GLY A 123 13.23 2.78 3.35
CA GLY A 123 12.49 2.28 2.19
C GLY A 123 11.56 1.13 2.56
N CYS A 124 10.53 0.96 1.74
CA CYS A 124 9.72 -0.25 1.72
C CYS A 124 10.59 -1.42 1.23
N ALA A 125 10.49 -2.57 1.88
CA ALA A 125 11.33 -3.74 1.59
C ALA A 125 10.51 -4.87 0.98
N TYR A 126 10.90 -5.34 -0.21
CA TYR A 126 10.37 -6.55 -0.81
C TYR A 126 10.80 -7.77 0.02
N LEU A 127 9.86 -8.67 0.31
CA LEU A 127 10.09 -9.85 1.14
C LEU A 127 10.08 -11.13 0.32
N ALA A 128 9.02 -11.36 -0.47
CA ALA A 128 8.80 -12.61 -1.18
C ALA A 128 7.80 -12.45 -2.34
N SER A 129 7.83 -13.41 -3.27
CA SER A 129 6.78 -13.63 -4.26
C SER A 129 6.16 -15.00 -4.02
N LEU A 130 4.84 -15.05 -3.99
CA LEU A 130 4.05 -16.27 -4.07
C LEU A 130 3.39 -16.29 -5.45
N VAL A 131 3.75 -17.25 -6.28
CA VAL A 131 3.02 -17.49 -7.53
C VAL A 131 1.80 -18.34 -7.17
N ALA A 132 0.59 -17.85 -7.44
CA ALA A 132 -0.58 -18.69 -7.30
C ALA A 132 -0.50 -19.77 -8.39
N ASP A 133 -0.33 -21.03 -7.99
CA ASP A 133 -0.57 -22.14 -8.90
C ASP A 133 -2.08 -22.14 -9.20
N VAL A 134 -2.45 -21.67 -10.39
CA VAL A 134 -3.84 -21.45 -10.83
C VAL A 134 -4.71 -22.70 -10.66
N ARG A 135 -4.10 -23.89 -10.54
CA ARG A 135 -4.78 -25.16 -10.25
C ARG A 135 -5.49 -25.21 -8.89
N VAL A 136 -5.11 -24.36 -7.93
CA VAL A 136 -5.71 -24.34 -6.58
C VAL A 136 -7.01 -23.51 -6.54
N LEU A 137 -7.20 -22.53 -7.43
CA LEU A 137 -8.45 -21.76 -7.48
C LEU A 137 -9.60 -22.55 -8.11
N ASP A 138 -9.34 -23.43 -9.09
CA ASP A 138 -10.37 -24.30 -9.68
C ASP A 138 -10.92 -25.34 -8.69
N SER A 139 -10.14 -25.70 -7.67
CA SER A 139 -10.56 -26.64 -6.62
C SER A 139 -11.48 -26.00 -5.57
N LEU A 140 -11.54 -24.66 -5.48
CA LEU A 140 -12.45 -23.94 -4.60
C LEU A 140 -13.77 -23.52 -5.29
N GLY A 141 -13.81 -23.53 -6.63
CA GLY A 141 -14.99 -23.14 -7.42
C GLY A 141 -16.08 -24.21 -7.60
N HIS A 142 -15.85 -25.45 -7.14
CA HIS A 142 -16.75 -26.59 -7.39
C HIS A 142 -17.62 -27.02 -6.21
N ALA A 143 -17.67 -26.25 -5.12
CA ALA A 143 -18.68 -26.45 -4.08
C ALA A 143 -20.06 -25.97 -4.57
N ARG A 144 -20.69 -26.74 -5.47
CA ARG A 144 -22.12 -26.64 -5.74
C ARG A 144 -22.87 -26.88 -4.42
N PRO A 145 -23.86 -26.06 -4.05
CA PRO A 145 -24.74 -26.40 -2.94
C PRO A 145 -25.50 -27.67 -3.32
N ALA A 146 -25.40 -28.70 -2.46
CA ALA A 146 -26.30 -29.83 -2.52
C ALA A 146 -27.70 -29.36 -2.07
N VAL A 147 -28.67 -29.66 -2.94
CA VAL A 147 -30.14 -29.61 -2.83
C VAL A 147 -30.73 -29.13 -1.49
#